data_AF-A0A5K1FBL3-F1
#
_entry.id   AF-A0A5K1FBL3-F1
#
_cell.length_a   1.000
_cell.length_b   1.000
_cell.length_c   1.000
_cell.angle_alpha   90.00
_cell.angle_beta   90.00
_cell.angle_gamma   90.00
#
_symmetry.space_group_name_H-M   'P 1'
#
loop_
_entity.id
_entity.type
_entity.pdbx_description
1 polymer ?
#
loop_
_entity_poly.entity_id
_entity_poly.type
_entity_poly.pdbx_seq_one_letter_code
_entity_poly.pdbx_strand_id
1 'polypeptide(L)' 'NELSKSKFLLVLDDVWELDGWWGDSAGILLGGAKESKILITNRKVEVSQAIGAKIHKLPQMCFDEIWSLFLRVV' A
#
# COMPACT_ATOMS: atom_id res chain seq x y z
N ASN A 1 16.11 -2.78 17.87
CA ASN A 1 15.07 -2.63 16.84
C ASN A 1 14.02 -3.72 17.06
N GLU A 2 12.89 -3.41 17.67
CA GLU A 2 11.89 -4.42 18.07
C GLU A 2 11.17 -5.07 16.88
N LEU A 3 11.12 -4.36 15.76
CA LEU A 3 10.50 -4.84 14.53
C LEU A 3 11.32 -5.94 13.83
N SER A 4 12.63 -6.07 14.11
CA SER A 4 13.51 -6.95 13.34
C SER A 4 13.37 -8.45 13.62
N LYS A 5 12.58 -8.80 14.63
CA LYS A 5 12.26 -10.20 14.97
C LYS A 5 10.77 -10.51 14.80
N SER A 6 9.97 -9.52 14.40
CA SER A 6 8.51 -9.63 14.32
C SER A 6 8.06 -9.68 12.87
N LYS A 7 7.13 -10.59 12.58
CA LYS A 7 6.41 -10.62 11.31
C LYS A 7 5.24 -9.63 11.39
N PHE A 8 5.13 -8.73 10.42
CA PHE A 8 4.09 -7.70 10.42
C PHE A 8 3.53 -7.41 9.01
N LEU A 9 2.37 -6.77 9.00
CA LEU A 9 1.83 -6.07 7.84
C LEU A 9 1.73 -4.59 8.21
N LEU A 10 2.47 -3.74 7.51
CA LEU A 10 2.39 -2.29 7.67
C LEU A 10 1.55 -1.72 6.53
N VAL A 11 0.52 -0.94 6.86
CA VAL A 11 -0.32 -0.26 5.87
C VAL A 11 -0.04 1.24 5.92
N LEU A 12 0.40 1.80 4.80
CA LEU A 12 0.58 3.24 4.62
C LEU A 12 -0.55 3.72 3.72
N ASP A 13 -1.54 4.38 4.32
CA ASP A 13 -2.76 4.78 3.62
C ASP A 13 -2.64 6.20 3.05
N ASP A 14 -3.20 6.41 1.86
CA ASP A 14 -3.29 7.70 1.14
C ASP A 14 -1.95 8.44 1.03
N VAL A 15 -0.91 7.76 0.54
CA VAL A 15 0.42 8.36 0.34
C VAL A 15 0.43 9.24 -0.92
N TRP A 16 0.73 10.53 -0.76
CA TRP A 16 0.72 11.50 -1.87
C TRP A 16 2.08 11.70 -2.54
N GLU A 17 3.15 11.64 -1.75
CA GLU A 17 4.54 11.99 -2.11
C GLU A 17 5.51 11.12 -1.27
N LEU A 18 6.68 10.83 -1.82
CA LEU A 18 7.70 9.92 -1.23
C LEU A 18 9.08 10.58 -1.10
N ASP A 19 9.27 11.64 -1.87
CA ASP A 19 10.34 12.60 -1.79
C ASP A 19 10.45 13.16 -0.37
N GLY A 20 11.57 12.85 0.28
CA GLY A 20 11.92 13.34 1.62
C GLY A 20 12.00 12.28 2.71
N TRP A 21 11.30 11.14 2.58
CA TRP A 21 11.33 10.11 3.63
C TRP A 21 11.54 8.69 3.12
N TRP A 22 11.13 8.35 1.89
CA TRP A 22 11.22 6.96 1.41
C TRP A 22 12.66 6.47 1.35
N GLY A 23 13.61 7.25 0.81
CA GLY A 23 15.02 6.86 0.72
C GLY A 23 15.64 6.55 2.09
N ASP A 24 15.53 7.48 3.04
CA ASP A 24 16.16 7.37 4.36
C ASP A 24 15.41 6.42 5.30
N SER A 25 14.08 6.32 5.15
CA SER A 25 13.22 5.54 6.06
C SER A 25 12.90 4.14 5.54
N ALA A 26 13.04 3.86 4.24
CA ALA A 26 12.78 2.53 3.68
C ALA A 26 13.64 1.46 4.35
N GLY A 27 14.90 1.77 4.68
CA GLY A 27 15.78 0.85 5.40
C GLY A 27 15.23 0.44 6.78
N ILE A 28 14.59 1.36 7.48
CA ILE A 28 13.96 1.10 8.78
C ILE A 28 12.70 0.25 8.60
N LEU A 29 11.87 0.58 7.61
CA LEU A 29 10.61 -0.11 7.34
C LEU A 29 10.80 -1.53 6.79
N LEU A 30 11.90 -1.78 6.08
CA LEU A 30 12.25 -3.08 5.53
C LEU A 30 12.91 -4.02 6.56
N GLY A 31 13.18 -3.53 7.77
CA GLY A 31 13.92 -4.27 8.79
C GLY A 31 13.17 -5.42 9.46
N GLY A 32 11.99 -5.83 8.98
CA GLY A 32 11.14 -6.86 9.60
C GLY A 32 11.61 -8.30 9.44
N ALA A 33 10.96 -9.24 10.14
CA ALA A 33 11.19 -10.66 9.93
C ALA A 33 10.77 -11.10 8.50
N LYS A 34 11.24 -12.27 8.06
CA LYS A 34 10.86 -12.85 6.77
C LYS A 34 9.34 -12.90 6.65
N GLU A 35 8.84 -12.58 5.44
CA GLU A 35 7.41 -12.48 5.10
C GLU A 35 6.66 -11.27 5.67
N SER A 36 7.33 -10.35 6.36
CA SER A 36 6.76 -9.02 6.60
C SER A 36 6.46 -8.31 5.28
N LYS A 37 5.37 -7.55 5.26
CA LYS A 37 4.91 -6.84 4.06
C LYS A 37 4.56 -5.40 4.38
N ILE A 38 4.77 -4.54 3.41
CA ILE A 38 4.28 -3.16 3.41
C ILE A 38 3.22 -3.07 2.30
N LEU A 39 2.04 -2.60 2.64
CA LEU A 39 0.97 -2.25 1.71
C LEU A 39 0.85 -0.73 1.67
N ILE A 40 0.96 -0.16 0.48
CA ILE A 40 0.85 1.29 0.29
C ILE A 40 -0.36 1.52 -0.59
N THR A 41 -1.28 2.37 -0.14
CA THR A 41 -2.41 2.85 -0.95
C THR A 41 -2.14 4.30 -1.34
N ASN A 42 -2.48 4.66 -2.58
CA ASN A 42 -2.33 6.01 -3.10
C ASN A 42 -3.25 6.20 -4.31
N ARG A 43 -3.35 7.45 -4.78
CA ARG A 43 -4.16 7.83 -5.94
C ARG A 43 -3.33 8.15 -7.19
N LYS A 44 -2.01 8.23 -7.07
CA LYS A 44 -1.08 8.70 -8.11
C LYS A 44 -0.15 7.56 -8.54
N VAL A 45 -0.27 7.11 -9.78
CA VAL A 45 0.55 6.00 -10.31
C VAL A 45 2.04 6.33 -10.25
N GLU A 46 2.39 7.62 -10.35
CA GLU A 46 3.76 8.13 -10.28
C GLU A 46 4.42 7.82 -8.92
N VAL A 47 3.65 7.95 -7.83
CA VAL A 47 4.07 7.58 -6.48
C VAL A 47 4.37 6.08 -6.41
N SER A 48 3.50 5.27 -7.03
CA SER A 48 3.66 3.81 -7.06
C SER A 48 4.91 3.37 -7.84
N GLN A 49 5.25 4.07 -8.93
CA GLN A 49 6.42 3.79 -9.75
C GLN A 49 7.73 4.09 -9.02
N ALA A 50 7.78 5.17 -8.23
CA ALA A 50 8.96 5.57 -7.48
C ALA A 50 9.38 4.55 -6.39
N ILE A 51 8.45 3.76 -5.88
CA ILE A 51 8.69 2.77 -4.81
C ILE A 51 9.47 1.55 -5.33
N GLY A 52 9.31 1.20 -6.62
CA GLY A 52 9.88 -0.02 -7.20
C GLY A 52 9.23 -1.33 -6.69
N ALA A 53 8.03 -1.26 -6.11
CA ALA A 53 7.29 -2.41 -5.61
C ALA A 53 6.30 -2.96 -6.66
N LYS A 54 5.67 -4.11 -6.33
CA LYS A 54 4.55 -4.63 -7.12
C LYS A 54 3.36 -3.68 -7.02
N ILE A 55 2.97 -3.11 -8.16
CA ILE A 55 1.82 -2.21 -8.26
C ILE A 55 0.56 -3.03 -8.54
N HIS A 56 -0.52 -2.73 -7.81
CA HIS A 56 -1.86 -3.21 -8.12
C HIS A 56 -2.78 -2.02 -8.39
N LYS A 57 -3.11 -1.78 -9.66
CA LYS A 57 -4.09 -0.77 -10.03
C LYS A 57 -5.48 -1.34 -9.78
N LEU A 58 -6.22 -0.73 -8.84
CA LEU A 58 -7.59 -1.15 -8.56
C LEU A 58 -8.46 -0.99 -9.82
N PRO A 59 -9.12 -2.05 -10.28
CA PRO A 59 -10.02 -1.96 -11.42
C PRO A 59 -11.33 -1.26 -11.01
N GLN A 60 -12.00 -0.69 -12.01
CA GLN A 60 -13.38 -0.26 -11.84
C GLN A 60 -14.28 -1.50 -11.74
N MET A 61 -15.24 -1.48 -10.82
CA MET A 61 -16.29 -2.48 -10.73
C MET A 61 -17.21 -2.42 -11.97
N CYS A 62 -17.75 -3.56 -12.40
CA CYS A 62 -18.74 -3.57 -13.48
C CYS A 62 -20.09 -3.04 -13.00
N PHE A 63 -21.01 -2.74 -13.93
CA PHE A 63 -22.31 -2.17 -13.58
C PHE A 63 -23.09 -3.06 -12.60
N ASP A 64 -23.08 -4.38 -12.82
CA ASP A 64 -23.81 -5.32 -11.95
C ASP A 64 -23.21 -5.38 -10.53
N GLU A 65 -21.88 -5.34 -10.41
CA GLU A 65 -21.18 -5.28 -9.13
C GLU A 65 -21.48 -3.97 -8.37
N ILE A 66 -21.43 -2.83 -9.08
CA ILE A 66 -21.76 -1.51 -8.51
C ILE A 66 -23.21 -1.48 -8.05
N TRP A 67 -24.14 -1.95 -8.90
CA TRP A 67 -25.56 -1.97 -8.57
C TRP A 67 -25.87 -2.88 -7.38
N SER A 68 -25.23 -4.05 -7.33
CA SER A 68 -25.34 -4.95 -6.18
C SER A 68 -24.79 -4.32 -4.90
N LEU A 69 -23.66 -3.62 -4.95
CA LEU A 69 -23.12 -2.91 -3.79
C LEU A 69 -24.06 -1.80 -3.32
N PHE A 70 -24.59 -1.00 -4.25
CA PHE A 70 -25.53 0.09 -3.94
C PHE A 70 -26.76 -0.46 -3.20
N LEU A 71 -27.39 -1.52 -3.72
CA LEU A 71 -28.57 -2.14 -3.12
C LEU A 71 -28.32 -2.80 -1.75
N ARG A 72 -27.07 -3.10 -1.39
CA ARG A 72 -26.71 -3.72 -0.10
C ARG A 72 -26.39 -2.70 0.98
N VAL A 73 -26.03 -1.48 0.59
CA VAL A 73 -25.59 -0.41 1.49
C VAL A 73 -26.73 0.57 1.78
N VAL A 74 -27.81 0.51 1.00
CA VAL A 74 -29.12 1.09 1.32
C VAL A 74 -29.90 0.15 2.24
#